data_AF-A0A2T2X4Y7-F1
#
_entry.id   AF-A0A2T2X4Y7-F1
#
_cell.length_a   1.000
_cell.length_b   1.000
_cell.length_c   1.000
_cell.angle_alpha   90.00
_cell.angle_beta   90.00
_cell.angle_gamma   90.00
#
_symmetry.space_group_name_H-M   'P 1'
#
loop_
_entity.id
_entity.type
_entity.pdbx_description
1 polymer ?
#
loop_
_entity_poly.entity_id
_entity_poly.type
_entity_poly.pdbx_seq_one_letter_code
_entity_poly.pdbx_strand_id
1 'polypeptide(L)'
;MVELTAAMEEREAALMARFAEAKRHDYRIRVLGRGFRIRSSQSAATEEIVSLANWDRVVAYQPADLVVTVEAGMTISALNDHLAACSQWIPLTMADGFDDTIGGVVAAGLDGIWRGGYGPFRDRVLGLRVLTPGFGAIEAGAHVVKNVAGYNLPRLFLGSRGVFGVITRVTLKVSPRPSVRRVWIWKGDWETLSRQADQLLNWASPWASILLLKEPEMDTWKLWAEWHGISKTVEFLQREVGPGAEDLPWWSSPGWLARDVTLKGAVPRRVIGDLMRVWEDGPLAVEWQSGAFWGGLPAKDCRRIMHWIRERFGGVEVVSGPDLDDASRSPIVTGPWQRLKQAYDPDAVLV
;
A
#
# COMPACT_ATOMS: atom_id res chain seq x y z
N MET A 1 6.28 -30.35 0.34
CA MET A 1 5.07 -29.71 0.91
C MET A 1 4.92 -30.01 2.40
N VAL A 2 4.93 -31.28 2.84
CA VAL A 2 4.73 -31.67 4.26
C VAL A 2 5.71 -31.00 5.24
N GLU A 3 7.03 -31.05 4.98
CA GLU A 3 8.03 -30.38 5.84
C GLU A 3 7.88 -28.86 5.88
N LEU A 4 7.45 -28.26 4.75
CA LEU A 4 7.25 -26.83 4.62
C LEU A 4 6.07 -26.39 5.49
N THR A 5 4.99 -27.16 5.47
CA THR A 5 3.80 -26.95 6.30
C THR A 5 4.15 -27.09 7.80
N ALA A 6 4.90 -28.12 8.19
CA ALA A 6 5.29 -28.33 9.59
C ALA A 6 6.13 -27.16 10.14
N ALA A 7 7.15 -26.71 9.40
CA ALA A 7 7.98 -25.58 9.80
C ALA A 7 7.22 -24.23 9.83
N MET A 8 6.11 -24.11 9.10
CA MET A 8 5.23 -22.96 9.17
C MET A 8 4.32 -23.02 10.40
N GLU A 9 3.72 -24.18 10.66
CA GLU A 9 2.88 -24.41 11.84
C GLU A 9 3.66 -24.20 13.14
N GLU A 10 4.93 -24.63 13.19
CA GLU A 10 5.82 -24.38 14.32
C GLU A 10 6.07 -22.88 14.55
N ARG A 11 6.36 -22.13 13.49
CA ARG A 11 6.55 -20.66 13.56
C ARG A 11 5.28 -19.94 14.01
N GLU A 12 4.12 -20.37 13.54
CA GLU A 12 2.83 -19.83 13.95
C GLU A 12 2.48 -20.19 15.41
N ALA A 13 2.77 -21.41 15.84
CA ALA A 13 2.61 -21.84 17.23
C ALA A 13 3.52 -21.05 18.18
N ALA A 14 4.77 -20.79 17.78
CA ALA A 14 5.69 -19.95 18.54
C ALA A 14 5.16 -18.51 18.69
N LEU A 15 4.58 -17.94 17.63
CA LEU A 15 3.96 -16.62 17.70
C LEU A 15 2.71 -16.59 18.61
N MET A 16 1.87 -17.63 18.55
CA MET A 16 0.74 -17.77 19.49
C MET A 16 1.22 -17.88 20.95
N ALA A 17 2.30 -18.61 21.21
CA ALA A 17 2.91 -18.69 22.53
C ALA A 17 3.40 -17.33 23.04
N ARG A 18 3.93 -16.48 22.15
CA ARG A 18 4.29 -15.09 22.49
C ARG A 18 3.09 -14.25 22.89
N PHE A 19 1.92 -14.44 22.28
CA PHE A 19 0.70 -13.74 22.73
C PHE A 19 0.32 -14.13 24.17
N ALA A 20 0.42 -15.41 24.50
CA ALA A 20 0.18 -15.87 25.87
C ALA A 20 1.21 -15.31 26.85
N GLU A 21 2.48 -15.18 26.45
CA GLU A 21 3.54 -14.62 27.27
C GLU A 21 3.37 -13.12 27.52
N ALA A 22 3.05 -12.36 26.48
CA ALA A 22 2.73 -10.95 26.54
C ALA A 22 1.57 -10.66 27.49
N LYS A 23 0.52 -11.48 27.43
CA LYS A 23 -0.59 -11.44 28.39
C LYS A 23 -0.12 -11.72 29.82
N ARG A 24 0.71 -12.75 30.03
CA ARG A 24 1.18 -13.16 31.37
C ARG A 24 2.05 -12.08 32.04
N HIS A 25 2.84 -11.36 31.26
CA HIS A 25 3.84 -10.42 31.75
C HIS A 25 3.49 -8.94 31.48
N ASP A 26 2.26 -8.66 31.04
CA ASP A 26 1.72 -7.32 30.79
C ASP A 26 2.64 -6.45 29.91
N TYR A 27 3.06 -7.01 28.77
CA TYR A 27 3.77 -6.27 27.73
C TYR A 27 3.05 -6.33 26.40
N ARG A 28 3.41 -5.42 25.49
CA ARG A 28 2.78 -5.30 24.16
C ARG A 28 3.68 -5.88 23.07
N ILE A 29 3.09 -6.42 22.02
CA ILE A 29 3.78 -6.93 20.84
C ILE A 29 3.51 -6.01 19.66
N ARG A 30 4.59 -5.48 19.08
CA ARG A 30 4.57 -4.78 17.79
C ARG A 30 5.11 -5.71 16.71
N VAL A 31 4.33 -5.91 15.65
CA VAL A 31 4.75 -6.73 14.52
C VAL A 31 5.27 -5.88 13.38
N LEU A 32 6.44 -6.24 12.86
CA LEU A 32 7.11 -5.55 11.77
C LEU A 32 7.36 -6.49 10.58
N GLY A 33 7.18 -5.97 9.37
CA GLY A 33 7.88 -6.48 8.20
C GLY A 33 9.32 -5.94 8.19
N ARG A 34 9.62 -5.09 7.22
CA ARG A 34 10.90 -4.36 7.11
C ARG A 34 10.99 -3.07 7.93
N GLY A 35 9.91 -2.66 8.60
CA GLY A 35 9.89 -1.48 9.47
C GLY A 35 9.64 -0.14 8.75
N PHE A 36 9.43 -0.11 7.43
CA PHE A 36 9.19 1.15 6.70
C PHE A 36 7.87 1.85 7.05
N ARG A 37 6.90 1.10 7.64
CA ARG A 37 5.52 1.56 7.89
C ARG A 37 5.22 1.74 9.39
N ILE A 38 6.24 2.03 10.18
CA ILE A 38 6.11 2.25 11.62
C ILE A 38 5.49 3.62 11.90
N ARG A 39 4.48 3.62 12.77
CA ARG A 39 3.99 4.83 13.45
C ARG A 39 4.57 4.85 14.86
N SER A 40 5.38 5.85 15.17
CA SER A 40 5.88 6.01 16.54
C SER A 40 4.78 6.62 17.39
N SER A 41 4.18 5.82 18.27
CA SER A 41 3.33 6.35 19.34
C SER A 41 4.21 6.87 20.48
N GLN A 42 3.73 7.84 21.26
CA GLN A 42 4.46 8.33 22.44
C GLN A 42 4.37 7.38 23.65
N SER A 43 3.76 6.19 23.53
CA SER A 43 3.41 5.39 24.71
C SER A 43 3.45 3.88 24.49
N ALA A 44 4.53 3.25 24.98
CA ALA A 44 4.47 2.10 25.88
C ALA A 44 5.88 1.84 26.46
N ALA A 45 5.97 1.61 27.77
CA ALA A 45 7.23 1.37 28.47
C ALA A 45 7.80 -0.05 28.26
N THR A 46 7.03 -0.97 27.65
CA THR A 46 7.41 -2.37 27.39
C THR A 46 6.78 -2.88 26.08
N GLU A 47 7.52 -2.78 24.96
CA GLU A 47 7.14 -3.36 23.66
C GLU A 47 8.14 -4.46 23.25
N GLU A 48 7.66 -5.67 22.97
CA GLU A 48 8.40 -6.69 22.22
C GLU A 48 8.20 -6.45 20.72
N ILE A 49 9.31 -6.40 19.97
CA ILE A 49 9.26 -6.32 18.51
C ILE A 49 9.36 -7.73 17.93
N VAL A 50 8.36 -8.12 17.15
CA VAL A 50 8.36 -9.38 16.40
C VAL A 50 8.47 -9.07 14.92
N SER A 51 9.56 -9.52 14.27
CA SER A 51 9.73 -9.37 12.84
C SER A 51 9.24 -10.60 12.08
N LEU A 52 8.46 -10.36 11.02
CA LEU A 52 8.11 -11.36 10.02
C LEU A 52 8.96 -11.26 8.75
N ALA A 53 10.01 -10.42 8.71
CA ALA A 53 10.78 -10.18 7.48
C ALA A 53 11.35 -11.47 6.84
N ASN A 54 11.61 -12.50 7.65
CA ASN A 54 12.13 -13.81 7.19
C ASN A 54 11.02 -14.84 6.95
N TRP A 55 9.76 -14.42 6.88
CA TRP A 55 8.62 -15.23 6.48
C TRP A 55 8.34 -14.92 5.01
N ASP A 56 9.21 -15.39 4.13
CA ASP A 56 9.32 -14.96 2.73
C ASP A 56 9.12 -16.11 1.73
N ARG A 57 8.44 -17.19 2.14
CA ARG A 57 8.21 -18.35 1.27
C ARG A 57 6.97 -18.18 0.38
N VAL A 58 7.05 -18.72 -0.84
CA VAL A 58 5.85 -19.02 -1.66
C VAL A 58 5.20 -20.28 -1.10
N VAL A 59 3.96 -20.16 -0.62
CA VAL A 59 3.20 -21.26 -0.01
C VAL A 59 2.48 -22.08 -1.07
N ALA A 60 1.86 -21.40 -2.03
CA ALA A 60 1.19 -22.01 -3.17
C ALA A 60 1.21 -21.05 -4.35
N TYR A 61 1.30 -21.57 -5.57
CA TYR A 61 1.23 -20.77 -6.79
C TYR A 61 0.48 -21.55 -7.87
N GLN A 62 -0.62 -20.99 -8.34
CA GLN A 62 -1.40 -21.49 -9.47
C GLN A 62 -1.33 -20.47 -10.63
N PRO A 63 -0.32 -20.56 -11.51
CA PRO A 63 -0.14 -19.61 -12.60
C PRO A 63 -1.33 -19.55 -13.56
N ALA A 64 -1.98 -20.70 -13.80
CA ALA A 64 -3.15 -20.79 -14.68
C ALA A 64 -4.35 -19.99 -14.14
N ASP A 65 -4.48 -19.89 -12.81
CA ASP A 65 -5.56 -19.18 -12.13
C ASP A 65 -5.19 -17.72 -11.82
N LEU A 66 -3.94 -17.32 -12.08
CA LEU A 66 -3.36 -16.04 -11.67
C LEU A 66 -3.47 -15.83 -10.15
N VAL A 67 -3.23 -16.87 -9.36
CA VAL A 67 -3.30 -16.84 -7.90
C VAL A 67 -2.00 -17.30 -7.27
N VAL A 68 -1.52 -16.56 -6.28
CA VAL A 68 -0.35 -16.92 -5.47
C VAL A 68 -0.64 -16.71 -4.00
N THR A 69 -0.20 -17.62 -3.15
CA THR A 69 -0.20 -17.49 -1.69
C THR A 69 1.23 -17.42 -1.20
N VAL A 70 1.56 -16.37 -0.46
CA VAL A 70 2.90 -16.13 0.07
C VAL A 70 2.87 -15.82 1.56
N GLU A 71 3.97 -16.10 2.24
CA GLU A 71 4.18 -15.63 3.60
C GLU A 71 4.27 -14.10 3.64
N ALA A 72 3.79 -13.50 4.73
CA ALA A 72 3.59 -12.06 4.87
C ALA A 72 4.87 -11.22 4.83
N GLY A 73 6.03 -11.83 5.10
CA GLY A 73 7.34 -11.20 5.04
C GLY A 73 7.94 -11.06 3.65
N MET A 74 7.41 -11.77 2.65
CA MET A 74 7.90 -11.69 1.28
C MET A 74 7.83 -10.26 0.77
N THR A 75 8.89 -9.77 0.14
CA THR A 75 8.92 -8.41 -0.42
C THR A 75 8.24 -8.34 -1.79
N ILE A 76 7.88 -7.13 -2.23
CA ILE A 76 7.28 -6.90 -3.54
C ILE A 76 8.24 -7.36 -4.65
N SER A 77 9.53 -7.03 -4.53
CA SER A 77 10.57 -7.44 -5.48
C SER A 77 10.71 -8.96 -5.53
N ALA A 78 10.89 -9.63 -4.39
CA ALA A 78 11.04 -11.08 -4.30
C ALA A 78 9.81 -11.82 -4.86
N LEU A 79 8.60 -11.32 -4.58
CA LEU A 79 7.38 -11.87 -5.19
C LEU A 79 7.42 -11.75 -6.71
N ASN A 80 7.76 -10.57 -7.25
CA ASN A 80 7.84 -10.37 -8.69
C ASN A 80 8.92 -11.22 -9.35
N ASP A 81 10.04 -11.50 -8.66
CA ASP A 81 11.07 -12.43 -9.15
C ASP A 81 10.53 -13.87 -9.25
N HIS A 82 9.76 -14.34 -8.26
CA HIS A 82 9.09 -15.64 -8.32
C HIS A 82 8.07 -15.73 -9.47
N LEU A 83 7.29 -14.66 -9.69
CA LEU A 83 6.25 -14.63 -10.72
C LEU A 83 6.81 -14.51 -12.15
N ALA A 84 8.03 -13.97 -12.30
CA ALA A 84 8.66 -13.73 -13.59
C ALA A 84 8.79 -15.02 -14.43
N ALA A 85 9.00 -16.17 -13.79
CA ALA A 85 9.09 -17.47 -14.46
C ALA A 85 7.85 -17.83 -15.30
N CYS A 86 6.67 -17.28 -14.96
CA CYS A 86 5.43 -17.49 -15.71
C CYS A 86 4.98 -16.24 -16.48
N SER A 87 5.86 -15.25 -16.70
CA SER A 87 5.50 -13.94 -17.28
C SER A 87 4.38 -13.23 -16.52
N GLN A 88 4.35 -13.38 -15.20
CA GLN A 88 3.36 -12.77 -14.31
C GLN A 88 4.02 -11.80 -13.34
N TRP A 89 3.21 -10.96 -12.70
CA TRP A 89 3.66 -10.01 -11.70
C TRP A 89 2.51 -9.50 -10.82
N ILE A 90 2.85 -8.85 -9.72
CA ILE A 90 1.97 -7.95 -8.99
C ILE A 90 2.25 -6.51 -9.44
N PRO A 91 1.27 -5.82 -10.06
CA PRO A 91 1.41 -4.43 -10.46
C PRO A 91 1.26 -3.53 -9.22
N LEU A 92 2.33 -3.45 -8.45
CA LEU A 92 2.45 -2.63 -7.26
C LEU A 92 3.84 -2.01 -7.21
N THR A 93 3.88 -0.69 -7.06
CA THR A 93 5.11 0.04 -6.79
C THR A 93 4.79 1.23 -5.90
N MET A 94 5.61 1.47 -4.88
CA MET A 94 5.37 2.53 -3.90
C MET A 94 5.90 3.86 -4.42
N ALA A 95 5.17 4.94 -4.15
CA ALA A 95 5.59 6.30 -4.48
C ALA A 95 6.94 6.65 -3.85
N ASP A 96 7.22 6.10 -2.67
CA ASP A 96 8.47 6.26 -1.94
C ASP A 96 9.58 5.26 -2.29
N GLY A 97 9.32 4.37 -3.24
CA GLY A 97 10.33 3.42 -3.74
C GLY A 97 10.72 2.32 -2.75
N PHE A 98 10.09 2.24 -1.57
CA PHE A 98 10.39 1.17 -0.62
C PHE A 98 9.91 -0.20 -1.13
N ASP A 99 10.77 -1.19 -0.98
CA ASP A 99 10.46 -2.59 -1.24
C ASP A 99 9.84 -3.24 0.01
N ASP A 100 8.58 -2.91 0.28
CA ASP A 100 7.84 -3.42 1.43
C ASP A 100 7.58 -4.93 1.37
N THR A 101 7.35 -5.50 2.55
CA THR A 101 6.76 -6.83 2.68
C THR A 101 5.27 -6.81 2.30
N ILE A 102 4.75 -7.83 1.64
CA ILE A 102 3.34 -7.95 1.26
C ILE A 102 2.41 -7.80 2.47
N GLY A 103 2.73 -8.42 3.59
CA GLY A 103 1.97 -8.28 4.84
C GLY A 103 1.94 -6.85 5.35
N GLY A 104 3.08 -6.15 5.29
CA GLY A 104 3.18 -4.72 5.62
C GLY A 104 2.29 -3.85 4.72
N VAL A 105 2.28 -4.10 3.41
CA VAL A 105 1.40 -3.40 2.45
C VAL A 105 -0.07 -3.60 2.81
N VAL A 106 -0.49 -4.85 3.08
CA VAL A 106 -1.87 -5.19 3.43
C VAL A 106 -2.26 -4.56 4.78
N ALA A 107 -1.43 -4.76 5.82
CA ALA A 107 -1.69 -4.27 7.16
C ALA A 107 -1.74 -2.73 7.21
N ALA A 108 -0.85 -2.04 6.51
CA ALA A 108 -0.86 -0.59 6.40
C ALA A 108 -1.86 -0.06 5.35
N GLY A 109 -2.61 -0.94 4.67
CA GLY A 109 -3.62 -0.57 3.67
C GLY A 109 -3.06 0.29 2.54
N LEU A 110 -1.87 -0.03 2.07
CA LEU A 110 -1.16 0.74 1.04
C LEU A 110 -1.62 0.37 -0.35
N ASP A 111 -1.38 1.30 -1.26
CA ASP A 111 -1.54 1.12 -2.69
C ASP A 111 -0.36 1.76 -3.40
N GLY A 112 -0.15 1.30 -4.63
CA GLY A 112 0.90 1.82 -5.48
C GLY A 112 0.42 2.90 -6.44
N ILE A 113 1.39 3.53 -7.08
CA ILE A 113 1.15 4.61 -8.04
C ILE A 113 0.36 4.12 -9.26
N TRP A 114 0.44 2.82 -9.60
CA TRP A 114 -0.30 2.22 -10.72
C TRP A 114 -1.77 1.90 -10.45
N ARG A 115 -2.33 2.39 -9.33
CA ARG A 115 -3.74 2.20 -8.99
C ARG A 115 -4.70 2.66 -10.09
N GLY A 116 -4.36 3.75 -10.78
CA GLY A 116 -5.19 4.31 -11.86
C GLY A 116 -5.49 3.29 -12.97
N GLY A 117 -4.46 2.55 -13.42
CA GLY A 117 -4.60 1.54 -14.47
C GLY A 117 -4.90 0.12 -13.98
N TYR A 118 -4.46 -0.25 -12.77
CA TYR A 118 -4.53 -1.62 -12.26
C TYR A 118 -5.54 -1.84 -11.13
N GLY A 119 -6.22 -0.77 -10.70
CA GLY A 119 -7.12 -0.76 -9.57
C GLY A 119 -6.41 -0.74 -8.20
N PRO A 120 -7.18 -0.63 -7.11
CA PRO A 120 -6.66 -0.72 -5.75
C PRO A 120 -5.91 -2.04 -5.49
N PHE A 121 -4.79 -2.01 -4.79
CA PHE A 121 -4.07 -3.21 -4.38
C PHE A 121 -4.94 -4.11 -3.49
N ARG A 122 -5.77 -3.49 -2.64
CA ARG A 122 -6.75 -4.19 -1.80
C ARG A 122 -7.72 -5.11 -2.56
N ASP A 123 -7.94 -4.88 -3.86
CA ASP A 123 -8.82 -5.71 -4.69
C ASP A 123 -8.09 -6.94 -5.24
N ARG A 124 -6.76 -6.99 -5.07
CA ARG A 124 -5.93 -8.15 -5.40
C ARG A 124 -5.81 -9.13 -4.23
N VAL A 125 -6.17 -8.72 -3.01
CA VAL A 125 -6.16 -9.59 -1.83
C VAL A 125 -7.40 -10.48 -1.85
N LEU A 126 -7.20 -11.77 -2.13
CA LEU A 126 -8.26 -12.77 -2.19
C LEU A 126 -8.51 -13.44 -0.83
N GLY A 127 -7.44 -13.63 -0.07
CA GLY A 127 -7.50 -14.23 1.26
C GLY A 127 -6.29 -13.93 2.12
N LEU A 128 -6.45 -14.11 3.43
CA LEU A 128 -5.44 -13.89 4.45
C LEU A 128 -5.48 -15.02 5.46
N ARG A 129 -4.30 -15.44 5.92
CA ARG A 129 -4.17 -16.18 7.17
C ARG A 129 -3.71 -15.22 8.25
N VAL A 130 -4.43 -15.18 9.37
CA VAL A 130 -4.19 -14.24 10.45
C VAL A 130 -4.16 -14.97 11.79
N LEU A 131 -3.16 -14.68 12.61
CA LEU A 131 -3.10 -15.12 14.00
C LEU A 131 -3.59 -14.01 14.93
N THR A 132 -4.53 -14.34 15.80
CA THR A 132 -5.18 -13.37 16.69
C THR A 132 -5.10 -13.86 18.14
N PRO A 133 -4.88 -12.99 19.13
CA PRO A 133 -4.91 -13.40 20.54
C PRO A 133 -6.27 -13.93 20.99
N GLY A 134 -7.37 -13.41 20.44
CA GLY A 134 -8.73 -13.78 20.83
C GLY A 134 -9.27 -15.07 20.19
N PHE A 135 -8.92 -15.35 18.94
CA PHE A 135 -9.49 -16.48 18.17
C PHE A 135 -8.46 -17.49 17.65
N GLY A 136 -7.17 -17.27 17.88
CA GLY A 136 -6.12 -18.11 17.30
C GLY A 136 -5.98 -17.88 15.79
N ALA A 137 -5.75 -18.95 15.04
CA ALA A 137 -5.58 -18.90 13.60
C ALA A 137 -6.91 -18.77 12.85
N ILE A 138 -7.02 -17.75 12.00
CA ILE A 138 -8.17 -17.46 11.16
C ILE A 138 -7.77 -17.53 9.70
N GLU A 139 -8.57 -18.22 8.89
CA GLU A 139 -8.57 -18.09 7.43
C GLU A 139 -9.67 -17.11 7.02
N ALA A 140 -9.28 -16.01 6.39
CA ALA A 140 -10.18 -14.96 5.92
C ALA A 140 -10.19 -14.93 4.40
N GLY A 141 -11.35 -15.01 3.77
CA GLY A 141 -11.48 -14.98 2.31
C GLY A 141 -11.36 -16.37 1.67
N ALA A 142 -11.00 -16.42 0.39
CA ALA A 142 -10.87 -17.68 -0.35
C ALA A 142 -9.80 -17.59 -1.44
N HIS A 143 -9.33 -18.72 -1.93
CA HIS A 143 -8.34 -18.80 -3.02
C HIS A 143 -8.96 -18.65 -4.42
N VAL A 144 -10.17 -18.07 -4.51
CA VAL A 144 -10.92 -17.94 -5.77
C VAL A 144 -11.30 -16.48 -6.02
N VAL A 145 -11.34 -16.10 -7.30
CA VAL A 145 -11.63 -14.71 -7.72
C VAL A 145 -13.05 -14.27 -7.36
N LYS A 146 -14.02 -15.20 -7.32
CA LYS A 146 -15.40 -14.92 -6.92
C LYS A 146 -15.72 -15.72 -5.67
N ASN A 147 -15.88 -15.02 -4.55
CA ASN A 147 -16.40 -15.58 -3.30
C ASN A 147 -17.71 -14.86 -2.93
N VAL A 148 -18.79 -15.62 -2.79
CA VAL A 148 -20.13 -15.11 -2.41
C VAL A 148 -20.55 -15.57 -1.00
N ALA A 149 -19.63 -16.19 -0.25
CA ALA A 149 -19.90 -16.67 1.10
C ALA A 149 -19.52 -15.62 2.15
N GLY A 150 -20.53 -15.18 2.92
CA GLY A 150 -20.34 -14.35 4.11
C GLY A 150 -19.77 -12.96 3.85
N TYR A 151 -19.21 -12.37 4.90
CA TYR A 151 -18.56 -11.06 4.84
C TYR A 151 -17.16 -11.17 4.23
N ASN A 152 -16.72 -10.11 3.54
CA ASN A 152 -15.36 -10.02 3.03
C ASN A 152 -14.36 -9.72 4.17
N LEU A 153 -14.07 -10.74 4.99
CA LEU A 153 -13.18 -10.65 6.15
C LEU A 153 -11.76 -10.14 5.82
N PRO A 154 -11.13 -10.41 4.67
CA PRO A 154 -9.87 -9.77 4.31
C PRO A 154 -9.89 -8.24 4.41
N ARG A 155 -11.04 -7.60 4.13
CA ARG A 155 -11.20 -6.14 4.24
C ARG A 155 -11.13 -5.62 5.67
N LEU A 156 -11.38 -6.47 6.67
CA LEU A 156 -11.25 -6.10 8.09
C LEU A 156 -9.78 -5.88 8.48
N PHE A 157 -8.88 -6.73 7.96
CA PHE A 157 -7.45 -6.68 8.31
C PHE A 157 -6.66 -5.69 7.46
N LEU A 158 -7.19 -5.31 6.30
CA LEU A 158 -6.64 -4.29 5.43
C LEU A 158 -6.66 -2.91 6.11
N GLY A 159 -5.48 -2.30 6.29
CA GLY A 159 -5.36 -1.05 7.05
C GLY A 159 -5.53 -1.21 8.57
N SER A 160 -5.56 -2.45 9.08
CA SER A 160 -5.63 -2.70 10.54
C SER A 160 -4.35 -2.41 11.28
N ARG A 161 -3.23 -2.29 10.57
CA ARG A 161 -1.89 -2.07 11.12
C ARG A 161 -1.47 -3.12 12.15
N GLY A 162 -2.02 -4.33 12.04
CA GLY A 162 -1.71 -5.45 12.93
C GLY A 162 -2.51 -5.45 14.25
N VAL A 163 -3.38 -4.47 14.51
CA VAL A 163 -4.03 -4.35 15.83
C VAL A 163 -5.10 -5.40 16.10
N PHE A 164 -5.62 -6.07 15.06
CA PHE A 164 -6.58 -7.18 15.20
C PHE A 164 -5.94 -8.55 15.12
N GLY A 165 -4.66 -8.63 14.77
CA GLY A 165 -4.01 -9.89 14.46
C GLY A 165 -2.86 -9.71 13.51
N VAL A 166 -2.02 -10.74 13.49
CA VAL A 166 -0.80 -10.80 12.71
C VAL A 166 -1.07 -11.57 11.43
N ILE A 167 -1.01 -10.87 10.29
CA ILE A 167 -1.13 -11.48 8.97
C ILE A 167 0.13 -12.33 8.75
N THR A 168 -0.02 -13.64 8.61
CA THR A 168 1.10 -14.56 8.36
C THR A 168 1.18 -14.99 6.90
N ARG A 169 0.05 -14.99 6.17
CA ARG A 169 0.01 -15.32 4.73
C ARG A 169 -0.98 -14.43 4.00
N VAL A 170 -0.69 -14.18 2.73
CA VAL A 170 -1.54 -13.39 1.83
C VAL A 170 -1.73 -14.18 0.54
N THR A 171 -2.98 -14.36 0.14
CA THR A 171 -3.35 -14.89 -1.17
C THR A 171 -3.72 -13.72 -2.08
N LEU A 172 -3.01 -13.61 -3.20
CA LEU A 172 -3.10 -12.50 -4.15
C LEU A 172 -3.53 -12.99 -5.53
N LYS A 173 -4.34 -12.17 -6.20
CA LYS A 173 -4.52 -12.20 -7.65
C LYS A 173 -3.38 -11.46 -8.35
N VAL A 174 -2.64 -12.17 -9.20
CA VAL A 174 -1.55 -11.61 -10.02
C VAL A 174 -2.07 -11.18 -11.39
N SER A 175 -1.19 -10.62 -12.21
CA SER A 175 -1.51 -10.20 -13.57
C SER A 175 -0.44 -10.67 -14.55
N PRO A 176 -0.76 -10.81 -15.84
CA PRO A 176 0.26 -10.95 -16.87
C PRO A 176 1.19 -9.73 -16.84
N ARG A 177 2.49 -9.96 -17.00
CA ARG A 177 3.48 -8.90 -17.12
C ARG A 177 3.31 -8.21 -18.48
N PRO A 178 3.22 -6.88 -18.55
CA PRO A 178 3.10 -6.17 -19.82
C PRO A 178 4.39 -6.33 -20.64
N SER A 179 4.25 -6.49 -21.96
CA SER A 179 5.40 -6.62 -22.88
C SER A 179 6.23 -5.34 -23.01
N VAL A 180 5.60 -4.18 -22.80
CA VAL A 180 6.24 -2.88 -22.87
C VAL A 180 5.79 -2.01 -21.70
N ARG A 181 6.76 -1.28 -21.15
CA ARG A 181 6.56 -0.15 -20.25
C ARG A 181 7.23 1.07 -20.85
N ARG A 182 6.54 2.21 -20.81
CA ARG A 182 7.11 3.52 -21.13
C ARG A 182 6.69 4.52 -20.08
N VAL A 183 7.62 5.40 -19.77
CA VAL A 183 7.38 6.55 -18.91
C VAL A 183 7.59 7.79 -19.77
N TRP A 184 6.70 8.78 -19.66
CA TRP A 184 6.88 10.09 -20.28
C TRP A 184 6.81 11.17 -19.22
N ILE A 185 7.72 12.14 -19.31
CA ILE A 185 7.81 13.24 -18.35
C ILE A 185 7.64 14.58 -19.05
N TRP A 186 6.79 15.42 -18.49
CA TRP A 186 6.69 16.84 -18.83
C TRP A 186 7.01 17.68 -17.60
N LYS A 187 7.68 18.82 -17.82
CA LYS A 187 7.96 19.83 -16.79
C LYS A 187 7.26 21.12 -17.18
N GLY A 188 6.65 21.80 -16.22
CA GLY A 188 5.93 23.05 -16.50
C GLY A 188 5.17 23.60 -15.31
N ASP A 189 4.39 24.64 -15.56
CA ASP A 189 3.43 25.20 -14.60
C ASP A 189 2.20 24.30 -14.41
N TRP A 190 1.44 24.59 -13.36
CA TRP A 190 0.28 23.80 -12.96
C TRP A 190 -0.81 23.78 -14.04
N GLU A 191 -1.13 24.93 -14.63
CA GLU A 191 -2.17 25.11 -15.65
C GLU A 191 -1.86 24.27 -16.90
N THR A 192 -0.60 24.23 -17.32
CA THR A 192 -0.14 23.46 -18.47
C THR A 192 -0.17 21.96 -18.18
N LEU A 193 0.37 21.52 -17.05
CA LEU A 193 0.45 20.09 -16.74
C LEU A 193 -0.90 19.47 -16.36
N SER A 194 -1.78 20.19 -15.68
CA SER A 194 -3.13 19.71 -15.36
C SER A 194 -3.95 19.50 -16.64
N ARG A 195 -3.89 20.43 -17.59
CA ARG A 195 -4.50 20.29 -18.92
C ARG A 195 -3.90 19.13 -19.71
N GLN A 196 -2.58 18.96 -19.68
CA GLN A 196 -1.94 17.78 -20.30
C GLN A 196 -2.47 16.50 -19.65
N ALA A 197 -2.53 16.42 -18.32
CA ALA A 197 -3.03 15.25 -17.60
C ALA A 197 -4.51 14.96 -17.91
N ASP A 198 -5.35 15.98 -18.09
CA ASP A 198 -6.73 15.86 -18.59
C ASP A 198 -6.77 15.28 -20.01
N GLN A 199 -5.93 15.78 -20.91
CA GLN A 199 -5.83 15.26 -22.28
C GLN A 199 -5.42 13.79 -22.28
N LEU A 200 -4.41 13.41 -21.50
CA LEU A 200 -3.98 12.01 -21.36
C LEU A 200 -5.12 11.11 -20.87
N LEU A 201 -5.91 11.56 -19.89
CA LEU A 201 -7.04 10.79 -19.36
C LEU A 201 -8.14 10.54 -20.39
N ASN A 202 -8.34 11.47 -21.33
CA ASN A 202 -9.41 11.36 -22.35
C ASN A 202 -9.11 10.34 -23.46
N TRP A 203 -7.94 9.69 -23.44
CA TRP A 203 -7.60 8.64 -24.41
C TRP A 203 -8.30 7.33 -24.09
N ALA A 204 -8.69 6.61 -25.16
CA ALA A 204 -9.48 5.38 -25.06
C ALA A 204 -8.77 4.21 -24.39
N SER A 205 -7.45 4.25 -24.22
CA SER A 205 -6.68 3.17 -23.60
C SER A 205 -6.18 3.62 -22.22
N PRO A 206 -6.39 2.83 -21.14
CA PRO A 206 -6.08 3.27 -19.80
C PRO A 206 -4.57 3.28 -19.57
N TRP A 207 -4.07 4.44 -19.13
CA TRP A 207 -2.72 4.57 -18.62
C TRP A 207 -2.53 3.69 -17.38
N ALA A 208 -1.32 3.17 -17.18
CA ALA A 208 -0.96 2.50 -15.95
C ALA A 208 -1.02 3.49 -14.78
N SER A 209 -0.54 4.70 -15.01
CA SER A 209 -0.58 5.80 -14.05
C SER A 209 -0.37 7.14 -14.75
N ILE A 210 -1.03 8.19 -14.25
CA ILE A 210 -0.72 9.59 -14.57
C ILE A 210 -0.45 10.28 -13.24
N LEU A 211 0.80 10.69 -12.98
CA LEU A 211 1.24 11.25 -11.71
C LEU A 211 1.65 12.71 -11.88
N LEU A 212 1.08 13.58 -11.06
CA LEU A 212 1.63 14.90 -10.83
C LEU A 212 2.53 14.86 -9.62
N LEU A 213 3.75 15.35 -9.80
CA LEU A 213 4.80 15.33 -8.79
C LEU A 213 5.21 16.76 -8.46
N LYS A 214 5.27 17.04 -7.16
CA LYS A 214 5.94 18.20 -6.56
C LYS A 214 7.24 17.74 -5.92
N GLU A 215 8.35 18.32 -6.32
CA GLU A 215 9.64 18.12 -5.63
C GLU A 215 9.99 19.38 -4.83
N PRO A 216 10.58 19.26 -3.63
CA PRO A 216 10.77 20.39 -2.72
C PRO A 216 11.74 21.44 -3.26
N GLU A 217 12.64 21.03 -4.17
CA GLU A 217 13.75 21.82 -4.70
C GLU A 217 13.45 22.42 -6.08
N MET A 218 12.23 22.22 -6.61
CA MET A 218 11.85 22.72 -7.92
C MET A 218 10.68 23.70 -7.85
N ASP A 219 10.84 24.85 -8.48
CA ASP A 219 9.74 25.79 -8.80
C ASP A 219 8.79 25.25 -9.88
N THR A 220 9.01 24.02 -10.37
CA THR A 220 8.28 23.43 -11.49
C THR A 220 7.71 22.07 -11.13
N TRP A 221 6.54 21.79 -11.69
CA TRP A 221 5.84 20.53 -11.51
C TRP A 221 6.35 19.51 -12.54
N LYS A 222 6.24 18.23 -12.21
CA LYS A 222 6.48 17.14 -13.16
C LYS A 222 5.18 16.36 -13.38
N LEU A 223 4.84 16.12 -14.63
CA LEU A 223 3.81 15.17 -15.02
C LEU A 223 4.51 13.92 -15.51
N TRP A 224 4.33 12.80 -14.81
CA TRP A 224 4.78 11.48 -15.21
C TRP A 224 3.56 10.69 -15.70
N ALA A 225 3.53 10.34 -16.99
CA ALA A 225 2.56 9.38 -17.52
C ALA A 225 3.22 8.04 -17.83
N GLU A 226 2.66 6.96 -17.32
CA GLU A 226 3.19 5.62 -17.46
C GLU A 226 2.23 4.72 -18.22
N TRP A 227 2.76 4.06 -19.24
CA TRP A 227 2.04 3.14 -20.09
C TRP A 227 2.54 1.72 -19.92
N HIS A 228 1.62 0.76 -19.75
CA HIS A 228 1.90 -0.67 -19.74
C HIS A 228 1.05 -1.35 -20.82
N GLY A 229 1.68 -2.08 -21.75
CA GLY A 229 0.92 -2.80 -22.78
C GLY A 229 1.78 -3.40 -23.88
N ILE A 230 1.25 -3.39 -25.11
CA ILE A 230 1.92 -3.92 -26.31
C ILE A 230 2.62 -2.80 -27.11
N SER A 231 3.69 -3.15 -27.81
CA SER A 231 4.55 -2.17 -28.52
C SER A 231 3.79 -1.33 -29.54
N LYS A 232 2.86 -1.92 -30.30
CA LYS A 232 2.08 -1.19 -31.33
C LYS A 232 1.27 -0.03 -30.74
N THR A 233 0.65 -0.24 -29.57
CA THR A 233 -0.13 0.82 -28.90
C THR A 233 0.78 1.91 -28.37
N VAL A 234 1.95 1.53 -27.83
CA VAL A 234 2.97 2.48 -27.38
C VAL A 234 3.45 3.36 -28.53
N GLU A 235 3.85 2.75 -29.65
CA GLU A 235 4.32 3.47 -30.83
C GLU A 235 3.27 4.42 -31.39
N PHE A 236 2.00 4.02 -31.36
CA PHE A 236 0.87 4.88 -31.73
C PHE A 236 0.74 6.07 -30.77
N LEU A 237 0.70 5.82 -29.45
CA LEU A 237 0.57 6.89 -28.45
C LEU A 237 1.76 7.87 -28.51
N GLN A 238 2.98 7.38 -28.78
CA GLN A 238 4.15 8.25 -28.97
C GLN A 238 3.96 9.22 -30.15
N ARG A 239 3.32 8.79 -31.23
CA ARG A 239 3.07 9.65 -32.42
C ARG A 239 1.98 10.67 -32.16
N GLU A 240 0.88 10.25 -31.53
CA GLU A 240 -0.33 11.08 -31.40
C GLU A 240 -0.30 12.03 -30.19
N VAL A 241 0.26 11.58 -29.07
CA VAL A 241 0.29 12.34 -27.81
C VAL A 241 1.60 13.10 -27.64
N GLY A 242 2.62 12.71 -28.40
CA GLY A 242 3.99 13.18 -28.26
C GLY A 242 4.70 12.49 -27.08
N PRO A 243 5.95 12.03 -27.24
CA PRO A 243 6.70 11.53 -26.10
C PRO A 243 6.99 12.70 -25.15
N GLY A 244 6.91 12.47 -23.85
CA GLY A 244 7.57 13.35 -22.89
C GLY A 244 9.09 13.37 -23.12
N ALA A 245 9.80 14.19 -22.36
CA ALA A 245 11.23 14.44 -22.57
C ALA A 245 12.14 13.21 -22.33
N GLU A 246 11.68 12.21 -21.56
CA GLU A 246 12.49 11.08 -21.11
C GLU A 246 11.67 9.78 -21.09
N ASP A 247 12.27 8.66 -21.54
CA ASP A 247 11.81 7.28 -21.26
C ASP A 247 12.67 6.71 -20.13
N LEU A 248 12.09 6.64 -18.93
CA LEU A 248 12.82 6.18 -17.75
C LEU A 248 12.98 4.65 -17.72
N PRO A 249 14.10 4.13 -17.17
CA PRO A 249 14.29 2.69 -16.95
C PRO A 249 13.15 1.99 -16.20
N TRP A 250 13.03 0.67 -16.37
CA TRP A 250 11.94 -0.14 -15.79
C TRP A 250 11.83 -0.03 -14.26
N TRP A 251 12.96 0.16 -13.58
CA TRP A 251 13.03 0.27 -12.11
C TRP A 251 12.84 1.70 -11.59
N SER A 252 12.62 2.67 -12.48
CA SER A 252 12.39 4.04 -12.04
C SER A 252 11.09 4.12 -11.25
N SER A 253 11.23 4.64 -10.04
CA SER A 253 10.17 5.12 -9.15
C SER A 253 10.34 6.63 -9.00
N PRO A 254 9.30 7.40 -8.64
CA PRO A 254 9.40 8.83 -8.37
C PRO A 254 10.51 9.27 -7.40
N GLY A 255 11.25 8.35 -6.75
CA GLY A 255 12.54 8.64 -6.10
C GLY A 255 12.43 9.53 -4.86
N TRP A 256 11.61 9.12 -3.88
CA TRP A 256 11.32 9.95 -2.71
C TRP A 256 12.11 9.43 -1.52
N LEU A 257 12.73 10.34 -0.79
CA LEU A 257 13.15 10.07 0.58
C LEU A 257 11.95 10.38 1.47
N ALA A 258 11.46 9.35 2.17
CA ALA A 258 10.51 9.55 3.26
C ALA A 258 11.03 10.68 4.18
N ARG A 259 10.14 11.63 4.50
CA ARG A 259 10.39 12.70 5.47
C ARG A 259 9.95 12.24 6.85
N ASP A 260 9.97 13.14 7.84
CA ASP A 260 9.55 12.89 9.22
C ASP A 260 8.23 12.12 9.31
N VAL A 261 7.26 12.48 8.45
CA VAL A 261 5.96 11.83 8.33
C VAL A 261 5.65 11.60 6.86
N THR A 262 5.20 10.39 6.54
CA THR A 262 4.63 10.06 5.24
C THR A 262 3.12 9.96 5.35
N LEU A 263 2.40 10.74 4.55
CA LEU A 263 0.95 10.69 4.44
C LEU A 263 0.56 9.96 3.15
N LYS A 264 -0.58 9.27 3.21
CA LYS A 264 -1.32 8.82 2.03
C LYS A 264 -2.76 9.28 2.13
N GLY A 265 -3.44 9.36 1.00
CA GLY A 265 -4.85 9.65 1.01
C GLY A 265 -5.47 9.68 -0.37
N ALA A 266 -6.67 10.26 -0.44
CA ALA A 266 -7.32 10.59 -1.69
C ALA A 266 -8.12 11.87 -1.54
N VAL A 267 -8.15 12.68 -2.58
CA VAL A 267 -8.95 13.91 -2.65
C VAL A 267 -9.80 13.93 -3.93
N PRO A 268 -10.98 14.58 -3.93
CA PRO A 268 -11.70 14.81 -5.17
C PRO A 268 -10.84 15.58 -6.18
N ARG A 269 -10.93 15.24 -7.47
CA ARG A 269 -10.08 15.85 -8.52
C ARG A 269 -10.11 17.38 -8.52
N ARG A 270 -11.29 17.97 -8.27
CA ARG A 270 -11.50 19.43 -8.22
C ARG A 270 -10.64 20.17 -7.19
N VAL A 271 -10.13 19.48 -6.16
CA VAL A 271 -9.30 20.08 -5.10
C VAL A 271 -7.82 19.70 -5.20
N ILE A 272 -7.38 18.95 -6.23
CA ILE A 272 -5.97 18.58 -6.39
C ILE A 272 -5.08 19.83 -6.54
N GLY A 273 -5.50 20.81 -7.34
CA GLY A 273 -4.73 22.04 -7.52
C GLY A 273 -4.55 22.81 -6.21
N ASP A 274 -5.58 22.87 -5.38
CA ASP A 274 -5.49 23.51 -4.07
C ASP A 274 -4.60 22.72 -3.10
N LEU A 275 -4.70 21.39 -3.11
CA LEU A 275 -3.83 20.51 -2.33
C LEU A 275 -2.35 20.77 -2.66
N MET A 276 -2.02 20.85 -3.95
CA MET A 276 -0.65 21.06 -4.40
C MET A 276 -0.10 22.44 -4.00
N ARG A 277 -0.97 23.47 -3.94
CA ARG A 277 -0.61 24.81 -3.46
C ARG A 277 -0.35 24.83 -1.95
N VAL A 278 -1.20 24.19 -1.15
CA VAL A 278 -1.04 24.18 0.32
C VAL A 278 0.06 23.24 0.81
N TRP A 279 0.49 22.28 -0.02
CA TRP A 279 1.58 21.35 0.29
C TRP A 279 2.95 22.00 0.12
N GLU A 280 3.32 22.92 1.01
CA GLU A 280 4.50 23.77 0.87
C GLU A 280 5.81 23.00 1.08
N ASP A 281 5.90 22.24 2.19
CA ASP A 281 7.15 21.66 2.66
C ASP A 281 7.24 20.16 2.37
N GLY A 282 7.99 19.80 1.33
CA GLY A 282 8.29 18.40 1.04
C GLY A 282 7.56 17.89 -0.21
N PRO A 283 7.84 16.63 -0.58
CA PRO A 283 7.40 16.13 -1.85
C PRO A 283 5.89 15.75 -1.75
N LEU A 284 5.10 16.00 -2.80
CA LEU A 284 3.72 15.47 -3.02
C LEU A 284 3.49 14.79 -4.39
N ALA A 285 3.06 13.52 -4.41
CA ALA A 285 2.71 12.77 -5.61
C ALA A 285 1.20 12.54 -5.65
N VAL A 286 0.54 12.90 -6.74
CA VAL A 286 -0.91 12.73 -6.93
C VAL A 286 -1.17 11.92 -8.18
N GLU A 287 -1.84 10.77 -8.03
CA GLU A 287 -2.31 9.95 -9.13
C GLU A 287 -3.62 10.51 -9.67
N TRP A 288 -3.56 11.04 -10.89
CA TRP A 288 -4.57 11.87 -11.53
C TRP A 288 -5.86 11.13 -11.84
N GLN A 289 -5.79 9.81 -12.08
CA GLN A 289 -6.95 9.00 -12.48
C GLN A 289 -7.88 8.72 -11.28
N SER A 290 -7.30 8.50 -10.08
CA SER A 290 -8.06 8.16 -8.87
C SER A 290 -8.12 9.28 -7.83
N GLY A 291 -7.28 10.31 -7.94
CA GLY A 291 -7.12 11.35 -6.91
C GLY A 291 -6.38 10.86 -5.66
N ALA A 292 -5.82 9.64 -5.68
CA ALA A 292 -4.95 9.15 -4.63
C ALA A 292 -3.66 9.97 -4.57
N PHE A 293 -3.11 10.16 -3.37
CA PHE A 293 -1.85 10.87 -3.20
C PHE A 293 -0.97 10.22 -2.12
N TRP A 294 0.32 10.51 -2.22
CA TRP A 294 1.35 10.17 -1.25
C TRP A 294 2.30 11.35 -1.10
N GLY A 295 2.70 11.69 0.11
CA GLY A 295 3.66 12.76 0.29
C GLY A 295 4.34 12.76 1.65
N GLY A 296 5.54 13.33 1.66
CA GLY A 296 6.33 13.53 2.86
C GLY A 296 6.22 14.97 3.35
N LEU A 297 6.02 15.16 4.64
CA LEU A 297 5.95 16.47 5.29
C LEU A 297 6.76 16.46 6.59
N PRO A 298 7.29 17.62 7.03
CA PRO A 298 7.70 17.81 8.41
C PRO A 298 6.54 17.57 9.38
N ALA A 299 6.83 17.04 10.57
CA ALA A 299 5.79 16.72 11.55
C ALA A 299 4.93 17.93 11.96
N LYS A 300 5.52 19.14 11.96
CA LYS A 300 4.84 20.41 12.30
C LYS A 300 3.70 20.76 11.33
N ASP A 301 3.78 20.36 10.07
CA ASP A 301 2.82 20.75 9.02
C ASP A 301 1.70 19.72 8.84
N CYS A 302 1.94 18.48 9.23
CA CYS A 302 1.06 17.36 8.97
C CYS A 302 -0.36 17.56 9.51
N ARG A 303 -0.51 18.03 10.76
CA ARG A 303 -1.85 18.23 11.35
C ARG A 303 -2.68 19.25 10.57
N ARG A 304 -2.07 20.36 10.17
CA ARG A 304 -2.70 21.41 9.36
C ARG A 304 -3.18 20.85 8.02
N ILE A 305 -2.30 20.15 7.31
CA ILE A 305 -2.62 19.55 6.00
C ILE A 305 -3.70 18.48 6.12
N MET A 306 -3.59 17.59 7.11
CA MET A 306 -4.58 16.53 7.32
C MET A 306 -5.97 17.09 7.62
N HIS A 307 -6.05 18.13 8.45
CA HIS A 307 -7.30 18.83 8.73
C HIS A 307 -7.89 19.47 7.46
N TRP A 308 -7.07 20.20 6.70
CA TRP A 308 -7.46 20.83 5.45
C TRP A 308 -8.04 19.84 4.43
N ILE A 309 -7.45 18.64 4.32
CA ILE A 309 -7.92 17.56 3.45
C ILE A 309 -9.29 17.03 3.89
N ARG A 310 -9.44 16.76 5.20
CA ARG A 310 -10.68 16.20 5.78
C ARG A 310 -11.86 17.16 5.61
N GLU A 311 -11.65 18.46 5.76
CA GLU A 311 -12.69 19.48 5.52
C GLU A 311 -13.17 19.53 4.05
N ARG A 312 -12.39 19.00 3.11
CA ARG A 312 -12.67 19.02 1.66
C ARG A 312 -13.10 17.67 1.12
N PHE A 313 -13.69 16.83 1.99
CA PHE A 313 -14.16 15.48 1.67
C PHE A 313 -13.06 14.52 1.20
N GLY A 314 -11.80 14.82 1.52
CA GLY A 314 -10.67 13.92 1.30
C GLY A 314 -10.46 12.94 2.46
N GLY A 315 -9.84 11.81 2.17
CA GLY A 315 -9.32 10.88 3.17
C GLY A 315 -7.81 11.01 3.30
N VAL A 316 -7.27 10.95 4.52
CA VAL A 316 -5.83 11.03 4.79
C VAL A 316 -5.46 10.25 6.05
N GLU A 317 -4.33 9.55 5.99
CA GLU A 317 -3.77 8.73 7.07
C GLU A 317 -2.25 8.89 7.12
N VAL A 318 -1.68 8.79 8.33
CA VAL A 318 -0.25 8.64 8.53
C VAL A 318 0.19 7.21 8.19
N VAL A 319 1.10 7.09 7.23
CA VAL A 319 1.71 5.81 6.82
C VAL A 319 2.89 5.46 7.72
N SER A 320 3.78 6.41 7.95
CA SER A 320 4.98 6.27 8.79
C SER A 320 5.35 7.60 9.44
N GLY A 321 6.10 7.54 10.55
CA GLY A 321 6.51 8.69 11.35
C GLY A 321 5.76 8.81 12.69
N PRO A 322 5.84 9.95 13.38
CA PRO A 322 5.01 10.26 14.53
C PRO A 322 3.54 9.93 14.28
N ASP A 323 2.92 9.26 15.24
CA ASP A 323 1.49 9.05 15.20
C ASP A 323 0.77 10.39 15.46
N LEU A 324 0.37 11.03 14.37
CA LEU A 324 -0.34 12.30 14.37
C LEU A 324 -1.84 12.13 14.11
N ASP A 325 -2.32 10.88 13.95
CA ASP A 325 -3.75 10.60 13.90
C ASP A 325 -4.29 10.70 15.34
N ASP A 326 -4.52 11.94 15.76
CA ASP A 326 -5.11 12.28 17.04
C ASP A 326 -6.52 11.68 17.11
N ALA A 327 -6.69 10.49 17.70
CA ALA A 327 -7.96 9.80 17.98
C ALA A 327 -9.05 9.86 16.87
N SER A 328 -8.68 10.11 15.60
CA SER A 328 -9.55 10.66 14.55
C SER A 328 -9.93 9.61 13.52
N ARG A 329 -10.17 8.40 13.99
CA ARG A 329 -11.23 7.60 13.36
C ARG A 329 -12.50 8.43 13.54
N SER A 330 -13.27 8.61 12.47
CA SER A 330 -14.60 9.19 12.58
C SER A 330 -15.31 8.56 13.78
N PRO A 331 -16.01 9.32 14.66
CA PRO A 331 -16.70 8.78 15.82
C PRO A 331 -17.59 7.57 15.49
N ILE A 332 -18.11 7.54 14.25
CA ILE A 332 -18.89 6.45 13.66
C ILE A 332 -18.11 5.13 13.61
N VAL A 333 -16.80 5.19 13.34
CA VAL A 333 -15.92 4.02 13.19
C VAL A 333 -15.25 3.64 14.52
N THR A 334 -15.06 4.60 15.44
CA THR A 334 -14.37 4.36 16.71
C THR A 334 -15.04 3.30 17.57
N GLY A 335 -16.36 3.36 17.74
CA GLY A 335 -17.11 2.36 18.53
C GLY A 335 -17.01 0.94 17.95
N PRO A 336 -17.37 0.70 16.67
CA PRO A 336 -17.15 -0.59 16.02
C PRO A 336 -15.69 -1.06 16.08
N TRP A 337 -14.73 -0.16 15.90
CA TRP A 337 -13.30 -0.50 15.97
C TRP A 337 -12.88 -1.00 17.35
N GLN A 338 -13.29 -0.33 18.41
CA GLN A 338 -12.98 -0.74 19.79
C GLN A 338 -13.59 -2.10 20.10
N ARG A 339 -14.84 -2.36 19.67
CA ARG A 339 -15.47 -3.69 19.83
C ARG A 339 -14.71 -4.78 19.07
N LEU A 340 -14.27 -4.50 17.84
CA LEU A 340 -13.45 -5.42 17.06
C LEU A 340 -12.10 -5.66 17.74
N LYS A 341 -11.43 -4.61 18.23
CA LYS A 341 -10.17 -4.73 18.98
C LYS A 341 -10.36 -5.61 20.21
N GLN A 342 -11.40 -5.36 21.00
CA GLN A 342 -11.72 -6.15 22.19
C GLN A 342 -12.07 -7.62 21.85
N ALA A 343 -12.70 -7.89 20.71
CA ALA A 343 -13.02 -9.25 20.31
C ALA A 343 -11.79 -10.03 19.82
N TYR A 344 -10.98 -9.41 18.96
CA TYR A 344 -9.84 -10.05 18.31
C TYR A 344 -8.56 -10.07 19.17
N ASP A 345 -8.45 -9.13 20.10
CA ASP A 345 -7.33 -9.00 21.03
C ASP A 345 -7.84 -8.46 22.38
N PRO A 346 -8.55 -9.30 23.16
CA PRO A 346 -9.22 -8.90 24.40
C PRO A 346 -8.26 -8.39 25.47
N ASP A 347 -7.02 -8.86 25.46
CA ASP A 347 -5.98 -8.49 26.40
C ASP A 347 -5.11 -7.31 25.87
N ALA A 348 -5.45 -6.78 24.69
CA ALA A 348 -4.78 -5.68 24.01
C ALA A 348 -3.27 -5.91 23.75
N VAL A 349 -2.86 -7.17 23.57
CA VAL A 349 -1.47 -7.58 23.36
C VAL A 349 -0.82 -6.92 22.15
N LEU A 350 -1.56 -6.65 21.06
CA LEU A 350 -1.03 -6.10 19.80
C LEU A 350 -1.13 -4.57 19.72
N VAL A 351 -0.07 -3.90 19.23
CA VAL A 351 0.03 -2.43 19.10
C VAL A 351 0.61 -1.93 17.78
#